data_AF-A0A2S0QWL1-F1
#
_entry.id   AF-A0A2S0QWL1-F1
#
_cell.length_a   1.000
_cell.length_b   1.000
_cell.length_c   1.000
_cell.angle_alpha   90.00
_cell.angle_beta   90.00
_cell.angle_gamma   90.00
#
_symmetry.space_group_name_H-M   'P 1'
#
loop_
_entity.id
_entity.type
_entity.pdbx_description
1 polymer ?
#
loop_
_entity_poly.entity_id
_entity_poly.type
_entity_poly.pdbx_seq_one_letter_code
_entity_poly.pdbx_strand_id
1 'polypeptide(L)'
;MLLHVPEVLSKAEVSAIRARLDQAGWVSGLQTSGAQAANCKRNLQISVDSPFFGELSRQISDALLRHPLFVAAALPKHVLPPMFNCYHAGGYYGNHIDNAIQTDRFSGQKVRTDVSTTVFLSEPEEYEGGELIAEDSYGCHGNPP
;
A
#
# COMPACT_ATOMS: atom_id res chain seq x y z
N MET A 1 14.83 -3.42 8.74
CA MET A 1 15.10 -1.98 8.48
C MET A 1 13.84 -1.35 7.92
N LEU A 2 13.35 -0.30 8.57
CA LEU A 2 12.16 0.46 8.15
C LEU A 2 12.55 1.93 8.04
N LEU A 3 12.13 2.61 6.97
CA LEU A 3 12.47 4.02 6.69
C LEU A 3 11.19 4.82 6.47
N HIS A 4 11.05 5.92 7.21
CA HIS A 4 9.99 6.90 6.96
C HIS A 4 10.43 7.90 5.90
N VAL A 5 9.62 8.05 4.86
CA VAL A 5 9.79 9.06 3.81
C VAL A 5 8.63 10.05 3.94
N PRO A 6 8.82 11.19 4.62
CA PRO A 6 7.75 12.15 4.85
C PRO A 6 7.38 12.87 3.55
N GLU A 7 6.14 13.37 3.46
CA GLU A 7 5.70 14.33 2.43
C GLU A 7 5.90 13.87 0.97
N VAL A 8 5.83 12.55 0.72
CA VAL A 8 5.78 11.99 -0.66
C VAL A 8 4.64 12.62 -1.46
N LEU A 9 3.50 12.85 -0.80
CA LEU A 9 2.34 13.56 -1.30
C LEU A 9 2.06 14.80 -0.45
N SER A 10 1.69 15.89 -1.09
CA SER A 10 1.10 17.05 -0.43
C SER A 10 -0.31 16.74 0.08
N LYS A 11 -0.77 17.50 1.09
CA LYS A 11 -2.15 17.36 1.62
C LYS A 11 -3.22 17.56 0.53
N ALA A 12 -2.95 18.43 -0.46
CA ALA A 12 -3.84 18.65 -1.60
C ALA A 12 -3.91 17.42 -2.53
N GLU A 13 -2.77 16.79 -2.83
CA GLU A 13 -2.73 15.52 -3.58
C GLU A 13 -3.47 14.42 -2.83
N VAL A 14 -3.26 14.28 -1.51
CA VAL A 14 -3.97 13.30 -0.67
C VAL A 14 -5.48 13.53 -0.72
N SER A 15 -5.94 14.77 -0.54
CA SER A 15 -7.37 15.11 -0.61
C SER A 15 -7.99 14.76 -1.97
N ALA A 16 -7.30 15.08 -3.07
CA ALA A 16 -7.76 14.78 -4.42
C ALA A 16 -7.80 13.26 -4.69
N ILE A 17 -6.80 12.51 -4.21
CA ILE A 17 -6.79 11.04 -4.31
C ILE A 17 -7.96 10.46 -3.53
N ARG A 18 -8.16 10.85 -2.26
CA ARG A 18 -9.28 10.37 -1.43
C ARG A 18 -10.64 10.60 -2.07
N ALA A 19 -10.88 11.79 -2.60
CA ALA A 19 -12.14 12.13 -3.27
C ALA A 19 -12.45 11.21 -4.47
N ARG A 20 -11.43 10.69 -5.15
CA ARG A 20 -11.58 9.71 -6.24
C ARG A 20 -11.73 8.28 -5.70
N LEU A 21 -11.01 7.93 -4.63
CA LEU A 21 -11.17 6.63 -3.95
C LEU A 21 -12.60 6.42 -3.44
N ASP A 22 -13.23 7.48 -2.91
CA ASP A 22 -14.61 7.44 -2.42
C ASP A 22 -15.63 7.11 -3.53
N GLN A 23 -15.29 7.41 -4.79
CA GLN A 23 -16.11 7.11 -5.97
C GLN A 23 -15.81 5.74 -6.57
N ALA A 24 -14.69 5.10 -6.18
CA ALA A 24 -14.16 3.93 -6.87
C ALA A 24 -14.84 2.61 -6.52
N GLY A 25 -15.66 2.59 -5.45
CA GLY A 25 -16.37 1.41 -4.98
C GLY A 25 -15.46 0.43 -4.27
N TRP A 26 -15.44 0.50 -2.93
CA TRP A 26 -14.69 -0.44 -2.10
C TRP A 26 -15.31 -1.84 -2.13
N VAL A 27 -14.49 -2.87 -2.31
CA VAL A 27 -14.90 -4.29 -2.29
C VAL A 27 -14.17 -5.03 -1.18
N SER A 28 -14.72 -6.17 -0.75
CA SER A 28 -14.10 -7.01 0.28
C SER A 28 -12.75 -7.54 -0.18
N GLY A 29 -11.69 -7.26 0.58
CA GLY A 29 -10.33 -7.72 0.28
C GLY A 29 -10.13 -9.23 0.39
N LEU A 30 -11.08 -9.95 1.00
CA LEU A 30 -11.11 -11.41 0.99
C LEU A 30 -11.21 -11.98 -0.43
N GLN A 31 -11.88 -11.27 -1.35
CA GLN A 31 -12.09 -11.71 -2.73
C GLN A 31 -10.86 -11.51 -3.63
N THR A 32 -9.87 -10.75 -3.17
CA THR A 32 -8.70 -10.31 -3.96
C THR A 32 -7.39 -10.98 -3.56
N SER A 33 -7.44 -11.82 -2.52
CA SER A 33 -6.25 -12.38 -1.87
C SER A 33 -6.01 -13.82 -2.34
N GLY A 34 -4.75 -14.17 -2.64
CA GLY A 34 -4.36 -15.55 -2.94
C GLY A 34 -4.64 -16.49 -1.76
N ALA A 35 -4.73 -17.80 -2.01
CA ALA A 35 -5.23 -18.81 -1.05
C ALA A 35 -4.56 -18.80 0.35
N GLN A 36 -3.31 -18.34 0.48
CA GLN A 36 -2.62 -18.21 1.77
C GLN A 36 -3.06 -16.99 2.62
N ALA A 37 -3.62 -15.95 2.02
CA ALA A 37 -3.98 -14.70 2.71
C ALA A 37 -5.46 -14.63 3.15
N ALA A 38 -6.28 -15.62 2.77
CA ALA A 38 -7.72 -15.63 3.03
C ALA A 38 -8.11 -15.77 4.52
N ASN A 39 -7.23 -16.33 5.36
CA ASN A 39 -7.55 -16.57 6.78
C ASN A 39 -7.11 -15.46 7.74
N CYS A 40 -6.40 -14.43 7.27
CA CYS A 40 -5.78 -13.42 8.13
C CYS A 40 -6.13 -11.98 7.77
N LYS A 41 -7.09 -11.73 6.87
CA LYS A 41 -7.33 -10.40 6.32
C LYS A 41 -8.80 -10.01 6.31
N ARG A 42 -9.14 -8.94 7.03
CA ARG A 42 -10.44 -8.28 6.98
C ARG A 42 -10.23 -6.82 6.62
N ASN A 43 -10.28 -6.49 5.34
CA ASN A 43 -10.16 -5.13 4.86
C ASN A 43 -11.00 -4.91 3.61
N LEU A 44 -11.04 -3.66 3.15
CA LEU A 44 -11.58 -3.28 1.87
C LEU A 44 -10.44 -2.98 0.89
N GLN A 45 -10.68 -3.20 -0.39
CA GLN A 45 -9.79 -2.82 -1.48
C GLN A 45 -10.56 -2.19 -2.63
N ILE A 46 -9.88 -1.39 -3.45
CA ILE A 46 -10.42 -1.03 -4.77
C ILE A 46 -10.22 -2.20 -5.73
N SER A 47 -11.25 -2.49 -6.52
CA SER A 47 -11.16 -3.47 -7.60
C SER A 47 -10.10 -3.06 -8.61
N VAL A 48 -9.31 -4.02 -9.06
CA VAL A 48 -8.28 -3.81 -10.08
C VAL A 48 -8.87 -3.43 -11.44
N ASP A 49 -10.14 -3.77 -11.66
CA ASP A 49 -10.93 -3.44 -12.85
C ASP A 49 -11.61 -2.07 -12.73
N SER A 50 -11.46 -1.38 -11.59
CA SER A 50 -12.00 -0.03 -11.40
C SER A 50 -11.35 0.93 -12.40
N PRO A 51 -12.14 1.80 -13.07
CA PRO A 51 -11.59 2.78 -14.01
C PRO A 51 -10.60 3.75 -13.33
N PHE A 52 -10.68 3.90 -12.00
CA PHE A 52 -9.80 4.77 -11.23
C PHE A 52 -8.47 4.10 -10.85
N PHE A 53 -8.40 2.76 -10.83
CA PHE A 53 -7.27 2.02 -10.28
C PHE A 53 -5.95 2.40 -10.97
N GLY A 54 -5.89 2.29 -12.30
CA GLY A 54 -4.65 2.52 -13.05
C GLY A 54 -4.14 3.96 -13.00
N GLU A 55 -5.04 4.94 -12.97
CA GLU A 55 -4.66 6.36 -12.86
C GLU A 55 -4.12 6.70 -11.48
N LEU A 56 -4.84 6.31 -10.42
CA LEU A 56 -4.41 6.56 -9.04
C LEU A 56 -3.12 5.82 -8.71
N SER A 57 -3.00 4.57 -9.15
CA SER A 57 -1.81 3.74 -8.95
C SER A 57 -0.57 4.40 -9.56
N ARG A 58 -0.69 4.91 -10.80
CA ARG A 58 0.38 5.67 -11.47
C ARG A 58 0.72 6.97 -10.74
N GLN A 59 -0.29 7.71 -10.27
CA GLN A 59 -0.05 8.95 -9.52
C GLN A 59 0.80 8.70 -8.25
N ILE A 60 0.53 7.63 -7.51
CA ILE A 60 1.34 7.24 -6.34
C ILE A 60 2.76 6.84 -6.75
N SER A 61 2.89 6.03 -7.81
CA SER A 61 4.21 5.62 -8.33
C SER A 61 5.05 6.82 -8.77
N ASP A 62 4.45 7.76 -9.50
CA ASP A 62 5.13 8.97 -9.98
C ASP A 62 5.59 9.84 -8.79
N ALA A 63 4.77 9.96 -7.74
CA ALA A 63 5.11 10.68 -6.52
C ALA A 63 6.31 10.05 -5.77
N LEU A 64 6.35 8.72 -5.70
CA LEU A 64 7.49 8.00 -5.12
C LEU A 64 8.77 8.18 -5.96
N LEU A 65 8.66 8.01 -7.29
CA LEU A 65 9.81 8.09 -8.20
C LEU A 65 10.39 9.50 -8.33
N ARG A 66 9.60 10.55 -8.08
CA ARG A 66 10.12 11.93 -7.99
C ARG A 66 10.75 12.27 -6.65
N HIS A 67 10.60 11.44 -5.61
CA HIS A 67 11.08 11.75 -4.26
C HIS A 67 12.54 11.30 -4.05
N PRO A 68 13.52 12.22 -3.87
CA PRO A 68 14.94 11.85 -3.86
C PRO A 68 15.33 10.83 -2.78
N LEU A 69 14.78 10.96 -1.56
CA LEU A 69 15.06 10.02 -0.48
C LEU A 69 14.53 8.61 -0.78
N PHE A 70 13.38 8.50 -1.44
CA PHE A 70 12.81 7.20 -1.81
C PHE A 70 13.69 6.53 -2.87
N VAL A 71 14.05 7.27 -3.92
CA VAL A 71 14.92 6.75 -4.98
C VAL A 71 16.28 6.31 -4.45
N ALA A 72 16.89 7.10 -3.55
CA ALA A 72 18.17 6.76 -2.96
C ALA A 72 18.11 5.53 -2.04
N ALA A 73 17.02 5.37 -1.28
CA ALA A 73 16.86 4.26 -0.34
C ALA A 73 16.43 2.95 -1.01
N ALA A 74 15.50 3.01 -1.97
CA ALA A 74 14.89 1.83 -2.59
C ALA A 74 15.55 1.41 -3.90
N LEU A 75 16.27 2.32 -4.59
CA LEU A 75 16.91 2.09 -5.89
C LEU A 75 15.97 1.35 -6.88
N PRO A 76 14.78 1.90 -7.15
CA PRO A 76 13.70 1.14 -7.77
C PRO A 76 14.04 0.76 -9.21
N LYS A 77 14.15 -0.55 -9.47
CA LYS A 77 14.20 -1.10 -10.83
C LYS A 77 12.81 -1.27 -11.44
N HIS A 78 11.83 -1.63 -10.62
CA HIS A 78 10.45 -1.84 -11.01
C HIS A 78 9.54 -1.51 -9.82
N VAL A 79 8.47 -0.76 -10.05
CA VAL A 79 7.44 -0.45 -9.03
C VAL A 79 6.17 -1.18 -9.44
N LEU A 80 5.76 -2.16 -8.64
CA LEU A 80 4.47 -2.83 -8.84
C LEU A 80 3.34 -1.80 -8.64
N PRO A 81 2.26 -1.84 -9.44
CA PRO A 81 1.14 -0.93 -9.30
C PRO A 81 0.62 -0.88 -7.85
N PRO A 82 0.71 0.28 -7.16
CA PRO A 82 0.18 0.44 -5.82
C PRO A 82 -1.28 -0.02 -5.71
N MET A 83 -1.54 -0.80 -4.66
CA MET A 83 -2.87 -1.25 -4.27
C MET A 83 -3.49 -0.28 -3.25
N PHE A 84 -4.80 -0.09 -3.32
CA PHE A 84 -5.54 0.76 -2.38
C PHE A 84 -6.32 -0.12 -1.42
N ASN A 85 -6.00 0.01 -0.13
CA ASN A 85 -6.60 -0.74 0.96
C ASN A 85 -7.24 0.22 1.95
N CYS A 86 -8.39 -0.15 2.50
CA CYS A 86 -9.05 0.58 3.58
C CYS A 86 -9.34 -0.37 4.74
N TYR A 87 -9.03 0.09 5.95
CA TYR A 87 -9.24 -0.65 7.19
C TYR A 87 -10.16 0.20 8.07
N HIS A 88 -11.30 -0.35 8.47
CA HIS A 88 -12.25 0.31 9.35
C HIS A 88 -12.95 -0.73 10.23
N ALA A 89 -13.62 -0.30 11.30
CA ALA A 89 -14.42 -1.16 12.17
C ALA A 89 -13.69 -2.45 12.64
N GLY A 90 -12.43 -2.31 13.05
CA GLY A 90 -11.57 -3.42 13.47
C GLY A 90 -11.06 -4.29 12.30
N GLY A 91 -11.05 -3.77 11.08
CA GLY A 91 -10.36 -4.39 9.96
C GLY A 91 -8.87 -4.58 10.26
N TYR A 92 -8.28 -5.66 9.76
CA TYR A 92 -6.88 -6.01 10.02
C TYR A 92 -6.28 -6.78 8.86
N TYR A 93 -4.95 -6.82 8.84
CA TYR A 93 -4.19 -7.81 8.08
C TYR A 93 -3.16 -8.41 9.03
N GLY A 94 -3.40 -9.66 9.44
CA GLY A 94 -2.59 -10.34 10.45
C GLY A 94 -1.14 -10.56 10.00
N ASN A 95 -0.30 -10.95 10.94
CA ASN A 95 1.13 -11.18 10.68
C ASN A 95 1.33 -12.18 9.52
N HIS A 96 2.14 -11.79 8.54
CA HIS A 96 2.41 -12.57 7.34
C HIS A 96 3.74 -12.14 6.70
N ILE A 97 4.21 -12.97 5.78
CA ILE A 97 5.35 -12.67 4.92
C ILE A 97 4.81 -12.50 3.49
N ASP A 98 5.20 -11.41 2.83
CA ASP A 98 4.86 -11.16 1.43
C ASP A 98 5.49 -12.21 0.50
N ASN A 99 4.81 -12.49 -0.62
CA ASN A 99 5.34 -13.38 -1.65
C ASN A 99 6.60 -12.78 -2.28
N ALA A 100 7.70 -13.54 -2.27
CA ALA A 100 9.01 -13.10 -2.79
C ALA A 100 8.99 -12.73 -4.28
N ILE A 101 8.04 -13.26 -5.06
CA ILE A 101 7.82 -12.96 -6.48
C ILE A 101 6.35 -12.60 -6.66
N GLN A 102 6.08 -11.46 -7.29
CA GLN A 102 4.75 -11.05 -7.71
C GLN A 102 4.71 -10.77 -9.21
N THR A 103 3.53 -10.87 -9.80
CA THR A 103 3.32 -10.56 -11.22
C THR A 103 2.75 -9.15 -11.34
N ASP A 104 3.44 -8.29 -12.08
CA ASP A 104 2.93 -6.99 -12.49
C ASP A 104 1.70 -7.19 -13.37
N ARG A 105 0.57 -6.61 -12.97
CA ARG A 105 -0.73 -6.85 -13.64
C ARG A 105 -0.87 -6.16 -15.00
N PHE A 106 -0.10 -5.10 -15.26
CA PHE A 106 -0.21 -4.37 -16.52
C PHE A 106 0.74 -4.95 -17.58
N SER A 107 1.93 -5.36 -17.16
CA SER A 107 2.96 -5.92 -18.06
C SER A 107 3.02 -7.45 -18.08
N GLY A 108 2.44 -8.14 -17.08
CA GLY A 108 2.58 -9.59 -16.90
C GLY A 108 3.95 -10.04 -16.42
N GLN A 109 4.87 -9.10 -16.14
CA GLN A 109 6.23 -9.40 -15.73
C GLN A 109 6.27 -9.96 -14.31
N LYS A 110 7.07 -11.01 -14.09
CA LYS A 110 7.40 -11.47 -12.73
C LYS A 110 8.49 -10.57 -12.14
N VAL A 111 8.24 -10.04 -10.95
CA VAL A 111 9.08 -9.08 -10.24
C VAL A 111 9.40 -9.63 -8.85
N ARG A 112 10.67 -9.54 -8.45
CA ARG A 112 11.10 -9.88 -7.09
C ARG A 112 10.75 -8.73 -6.15
N THR A 113 10.13 -9.04 -5.01
CA THR A 113 9.70 -8.04 -4.03
C THR A 113 10.80 -7.77 -3.02
N ASP A 114 11.68 -6.83 -3.35
CA ASP A 114 12.83 -6.46 -2.50
C ASP A 114 12.45 -5.54 -1.34
N VAL A 115 11.50 -4.64 -1.58
CA VAL A 115 11.05 -3.62 -0.63
C VAL A 115 9.53 -3.50 -0.73
N SER A 116 8.85 -3.52 0.42
CA SER A 116 7.43 -3.15 0.54
C SER A 116 7.31 -1.68 0.93
N THR A 117 6.27 -0.99 0.46
CA THR A 117 6.05 0.44 0.72
C THR A 117 4.58 0.69 0.99
N THR A 118 4.30 1.42 2.07
CA THR A 118 2.96 1.91 2.41
C THR A 118 2.95 3.42 2.32
N VAL A 119 2.07 3.96 1.48
CA VAL A 119 1.79 5.40 1.42
C VAL A 119 0.49 5.65 2.17
N PHE A 120 0.58 6.35 3.29
CA PHE A 120 -0.58 6.68 4.12
C PHE A 120 -1.41 7.78 3.45
N LEU A 121 -2.72 7.55 3.37
CA LEU A 121 -3.69 8.49 2.77
C LEU A 121 -4.70 9.01 3.80
N SER A 122 -4.54 8.62 5.06
CA SER A 122 -5.28 9.17 6.21
C SER A 122 -4.27 9.66 7.23
N GLU A 123 -4.59 10.75 7.90
CA GLU A 123 -3.79 11.22 9.04
C GLU A 123 -3.90 10.25 10.21
N PRO A 124 -2.85 10.07 11.01
CA PRO A 124 -2.87 9.17 12.16
C PRO A 124 -3.96 9.55 13.18
N GLU A 125 -4.31 10.83 13.30
CA GLU A 125 -5.37 11.30 14.20
C GLU A 125 -6.79 10.99 13.69
N GLU A 126 -6.95 10.54 12.43
CA GLU A 126 -8.24 10.16 11.87
C GLU A 126 -8.70 8.75 12.28
N TYR A 127 -7.84 7.94 12.91
CA TYR A 127 -8.16 6.57 13.28
C TYR A 127 -7.50 6.12 14.58
N GLU A 128 -8.10 5.12 15.23
CA GLU A 128 -7.54 4.45 16.40
C GLU A 128 -7.07 3.04 16.00
N GLY A 129 -5.85 2.67 16.39
CA GLY A 129 -5.22 1.41 16.00
C GLY A 129 -4.68 1.45 14.57
N GLY A 130 -4.75 0.34 13.84
CA GLY A 130 -4.31 0.30 12.43
C GLY A 130 -2.80 0.45 12.23
N GLU A 131 -2.00 0.22 13.26
CA GLU A 131 -0.54 0.32 13.22
C GLU A 131 0.05 -0.70 12.24
N LEU A 132 1.00 -0.24 11.42
CA LEU A 132 1.84 -1.13 10.62
C LEU A 132 2.98 -1.63 11.51
N ILE A 133 2.96 -2.92 11.82
CA ILE A 133 3.98 -3.59 12.62
C ILE A 133 4.79 -4.51 11.70
N ALA A 134 6.09 -4.29 11.63
CA ALA A 134 7.04 -5.10 10.87
C ALA A 134 8.02 -5.80 11.82
N GLU A 135 8.05 -7.13 11.78
CA GLU A 135 8.94 -7.96 12.59
C GLU A 135 10.08 -8.51 11.73
N ASP A 136 11.31 -8.35 12.20
CA ASP A 136 12.49 -8.94 11.59
C ASP A 136 13.42 -9.58 12.64
N SER A 137 14.55 -10.14 12.23
CA SER A 137 15.52 -10.76 13.15
C SER A 137 16.14 -9.77 14.15
N TYR A 138 15.95 -8.47 13.96
CA TYR A 138 16.46 -7.40 14.82
C TYR A 138 15.38 -6.79 15.73
N GLY A 139 14.15 -7.33 15.70
CA GLY A 139 13.07 -6.94 16.61
C GLY A 139 11.79 -6.54 15.87
N CYS A 140 10.96 -5.77 16.57
CA CYS A 140 9.68 -5.29 16.09
C CYS A 140 9.76 -3.78 15.84
N HIS A 141 9.34 -3.36 14.64
CA HIS A 141 9.40 -1.99 14.15
C HIS A 141 7.97 -1.54 13.82
N GLY A 142 7.57 -0.36 14.27
CA GLY A 142 6.25 0.19 13.96
C GLY A 142 6.32 1.70 13.75
N ASN A 143 5.26 2.26 13.16
CA ASN A 143 5.08 3.70 13.22
C ASN A 143 4.93 4.10 14.70
N PRO A 144 5.66 5.12 15.20
CA PRO A 144 5.29 5.74 16.45
C PRO A 144 3.88 6.34 16.32
N PRO A 145 3.09 6.39 17.41
CA PRO A 145 1.78 7.03 17.42
C PRO A 145 1.86 8.51 17.00
#